data_AF-A0A1J4X5P7-F1
#
_entry.id   AF-A0A1J4X5P7-F1
#
_cell.length_a   1.000
_cell.length_b   1.000
_cell.length_c   1.000
_cell.angle_alpha   90.00
_cell.angle_beta   90.00
_cell.angle_gamma   90.00
#
_symmetry.space_group_name_H-M   'P 1'
#
loop_
_entity.id
_entity.type
_entity.pdbx_description
1 polymer ?
#
loop_
_entity_poly.entity_id
_entity_poly.type
_entity_poly.pdbx_seq_one_letter_code
_entity_poly.pdbx_strand_id
1 'polypeptide(L)'
;MMKEPPGTGILEQLQGQLDQISRQLQELREHRGPTGFIPVPKWDQRYMWPTVAGLRDLIQHRNFNGLGTSGALIRHGNKGTGWLIDPDRFFEWARSSGHQLPNAEEKQ
;
A
#
# COMPACT_ATOMS: atom_id res chain seq x y z
N MET A 1 -6.38 31.65 -42.33
CA MET A 1 -7.15 30.76 -41.44
C MET A 1 -6.34 29.49 -41.24
N MET A 2 -5.58 29.40 -40.15
CA MET A 2 -4.86 28.16 -39.82
C MET A 2 -5.88 27.19 -39.23
N LYS A 3 -6.09 26.04 -39.89
CA LYS A 3 -6.91 24.96 -39.34
C LYS A 3 -6.10 24.29 -38.24
N GLU A 4 -6.70 24.18 -37.06
CA GLU A 4 -6.11 23.46 -35.94
C GLU A 4 -5.81 22.00 -36.34
N PRO A 5 -4.67 21.42 -35.93
CA PRO A 5 -4.28 20.09 -36.33
C PRO A 5 -5.28 19.05 -35.79
N PRO A 6 -5.69 18.06 -36.59
CA PRO A 6 -6.76 17.10 -36.25
C PRO A 6 -6.43 16.11 -35.11
N GLY A 7 -5.36 16.34 -34.35
CA GLY A 7 -4.94 15.50 -33.22
C GLY A 7 -5.18 16.12 -31.84
N THR A 8 -5.47 17.41 -31.74
CA THR A 8 -5.55 18.12 -30.44
C THR A 8 -6.69 17.60 -29.56
N GLY A 9 -7.86 17.33 -30.14
CA GLY A 9 -9.04 16.87 -29.38
C GLY A 9 -8.89 15.48 -28.76
N ILE A 10 -8.14 14.58 -29.40
CA ILE A 10 -7.91 13.21 -28.87
C ILE A 10 -6.96 13.26 -27.68
N LEU A 11 -5.91 14.07 -27.75
CA LEU A 11 -4.95 14.23 -26.65
C LEU A 11 -5.58 14.92 -25.44
N GLU A 12 -6.44 15.92 -25.68
CA GLU A 12 -7.19 16.60 -24.60
C GLU A 12 -8.18 15.65 -23.92
N GLN A 13 -8.87 14.80 -24.70
CA GLN A 13 -9.77 13.79 -24.15
C GLN A 13 -9.00 12.76 -23.29
N LEU A 14 -7.86 12.25 -23.78
CA LEU A 14 -7.03 11.30 -23.03
C LEU A 14 -6.48 11.94 -21.75
N GLN A 15 -6.07 13.21 -21.80
CA GLN A 15 -5.60 13.93 -20.63
C GLN A 15 -6.70 14.11 -19.58
N GLY A 16 -7.93 14.42 -19.99
CA GLY A 16 -9.09 14.48 -19.10
C GLY A 16 -9.42 13.13 -18.46
N GLN A 17 -9.30 12.03 -19.21
CA GLN A 17 -9.48 10.67 -18.68
C GLN A 17 -8.42 10.32 -17.63
N LEU A 18 -7.15 10.69 -17.86
CA LEU A 18 -6.08 10.46 -16.88
C LEU A 18 -6.28 11.24 -15.58
N ASP A 19 -6.76 12.48 -15.67
CA ASP A 19 -7.08 13.31 -14.50
C ASP A 19 -8.22 12.70 -13.67
N GLN A 20 -9.27 12.24 -14.35
CA GLN A 20 -10.39 11.57 -13.71
C GLN A 20 -9.98 10.27 -13.00
N ILE A 21 -9.16 9.43 -13.64
CA ILE A 21 -8.64 8.19 -13.03
C ILE A 21 -7.78 8.52 -11.81
N SER A 22 -6.92 9.53 -11.92
CA SER A 22 -6.06 9.98 -10.81
C SER A 22 -6.89 10.43 -9.61
N ARG A 23 -7.97 11.18 -9.86
CA ARG A 23 -8.89 11.65 -8.82
C ARG A 23 -9.66 10.50 -8.18
N GLN A 24 -10.18 9.56 -8.97
CA GLN A 24 -10.85 8.37 -8.45
C GLN A 24 -9.91 7.51 -7.59
N LEU A 25 -8.65 7.37 -7.99
CA LEU A 25 -7.64 6.68 -7.19
C LEU A 25 -7.30 7.43 -5.90
N GLN A 26 -7.27 8.76 -5.92
CA GLN A 26 -7.10 9.59 -4.73
C GLN A 26 -8.28 9.41 -3.76
N GLU A 27 -9.51 9.47 -4.27
CA GLU A 27 -10.72 9.28 -3.48
C GLU A 27 -10.78 7.86 -2.89
N LEU A 28 -10.45 6.83 -3.66
CA LEU A 28 -10.35 5.45 -3.15
C LEU A 28 -9.29 5.29 -2.05
N ARG A 29 -8.27 6.15 -2.01
CA ARG A 29 -7.28 6.19 -0.92
C ARG A 29 -7.80 6.96 0.29
N GLU A 30 -8.58 8.02 0.08
CA GLU A 30 -9.15 8.86 1.15
C GLU A 30 -10.37 8.23 1.85
N HIS A 31 -11.12 7.38 1.16
CA HIS A 31 -12.29 6.67 1.71
C HIS A 31 -11.92 5.41 2.52
N ARG A 32 -10.66 4.98 2.50
CA ARG A 32 -10.16 4.02 3.49
C ARG A 32 -9.95 4.82 4.78
N GLY A 33 -10.73 4.52 5.82
CA GLY A 33 -10.68 5.20 7.12
C GLY A 33 -9.25 5.33 7.67
N PRO A 34 -9.03 6.18 8.70
CA PRO A 34 -7.72 6.70 9.08
C PRO A 34 -6.66 5.62 8.96
N THR A 35 -5.72 5.84 8.04
CA THR A 35 -4.53 5.04 7.71
C THR A 35 -3.65 4.95 8.96
N GLY A 36 -4.14 4.19 9.93
CA GLY A 36 -3.54 4.07 11.24
C GLY A 36 -2.53 2.96 11.16
N PHE A 37 -1.25 3.32 11.17
CA PHE A 37 -0.18 2.35 11.28
C PHE A 37 -0.49 1.37 12.42
N ILE A 38 -0.35 0.09 12.13
CA ILE A 38 -0.77 -0.98 13.02
C ILE A 38 0.45 -1.42 13.82
N PRO A 39 0.41 -1.35 15.17
CA PRO A 39 1.45 -1.98 15.98
C PRO A 39 1.49 -3.47 15.67
N VAL A 40 2.69 -4.03 15.45
CA VAL A 40 2.87 -5.46 15.15
C VAL A 40 2.02 -6.38 16.05
N PRO A 41 1.95 -6.20 17.39
CA PRO A 41 1.15 -7.09 18.24
C PRO A 41 -0.37 -7.04 18.00
N LYS A 42 -0.87 -5.99 17.33
CA LYS A 42 -2.29 -5.80 17.01
C LYS A 42 -2.64 -6.21 15.58
N TRP A 43 -1.69 -6.75 14.81
CA TRP A 43 -1.90 -7.12 13.42
C TRP A 43 -3.04 -8.12 13.23
N ASP A 44 -3.05 -9.20 14.03
CA ASP A 44 -4.07 -10.26 13.97
C ASP A 44 -5.49 -9.77 14.31
N GLN A 45 -5.65 -8.56 14.84
CA GLN A 45 -6.98 -7.95 15.07
C GLN A 45 -7.61 -7.43 13.78
N ARG A 46 -6.81 -7.20 12.73
CA ARG A 46 -7.27 -6.61 11.46
C ARG A 46 -7.05 -7.53 10.27
N TYR A 47 -5.97 -8.31 10.27
CA TYR A 47 -5.61 -9.18 9.15
C TYR A 47 -5.27 -10.57 9.65
N MET A 48 -5.75 -11.59 8.94
CA MET A 48 -5.46 -12.99 9.26
C MET A 48 -4.08 -13.43 8.78
N TRP A 49 -3.51 -12.71 7.81
CA TRP A 49 -2.21 -13.01 7.23
C TRP A 49 -1.36 -11.75 7.05
N PRO A 50 -0.03 -11.86 7.30
CA PRO A 50 0.63 -12.95 8.00
C PRO A 50 0.15 -13.02 9.46
N THR A 51 0.40 -14.13 10.16
CA THR A 51 0.21 -14.15 11.63
C THR A 51 1.17 -13.16 12.29
N VAL A 52 0.90 -12.68 13.50
CA VAL A 52 1.86 -11.82 14.23
C VAL A 52 3.26 -12.44 14.34
N ALA A 53 3.34 -13.76 14.49
CA ALA A 53 4.62 -14.48 14.50
C ALA A 53 5.31 -14.44 13.12
N GLY A 54 4.58 -14.72 12.04
CA GLY A 54 5.12 -14.62 10.68
C GLY A 54 5.54 -13.19 10.32
N LEU A 55 4.77 -12.20 10.77
CA LEU A 55 5.09 -10.79 10.58
C LEU A 55 6.40 -10.39 11.27
N ARG A 56 6.64 -10.89 12.49
CA ARG A 56 7.91 -10.66 13.20
C ARG A 56 9.09 -11.28 12.46
N ASP A 57 8.92 -12.48 11.91
CA ASP A 57 9.96 -13.12 11.10
C ASP A 57 10.28 -12.31 9.83
N LEU A 58 9.25 -11.81 9.14
CA LEU A 58 9.43 -10.92 7.98
C LEU A 58 10.18 -9.63 8.35
N ILE A 59 9.88 -9.04 9.51
CA ILE A 59 10.56 -7.84 10.02
C ILE A 59 12.00 -8.12 10.43
N GLN A 60 12.27 -9.29 11.01
CA GLN A 60 13.61 -9.74 11.37
C GLN A 60 14.49 -9.85 10.12
N HIS A 61 13.93 -10.39 9.03
CA HIS A 61 14.61 -10.55 7.73
C HIS A 61 14.38 -9.37 6.77
N ARG A 62 13.92 -8.21 7.26
CA ARG A 62 13.49 -7.07 6.43
C ARG A 62 14.53 -6.53 5.44
N ASN A 63 15.82 -6.70 5.75
CA ASN A 63 16.91 -6.26 4.88
C ASN A 63 17.15 -7.22 3.70
N PHE A 64 16.79 -8.50 3.87
CA PHE A 64 16.99 -9.55 2.87
C PHE A 64 15.76 -9.72 1.98
N ASN A 65 14.56 -9.56 2.52
CA ASN A 65 13.30 -9.72 1.78
C ASN A 65 12.78 -8.40 1.15
N GLY A 66 13.48 -7.28 1.31
CA GLY A 66 13.09 -5.97 0.77
C GLY A 66 11.98 -5.24 1.55
N LEU A 67 11.46 -5.82 2.64
CA LEU A 67 10.43 -5.17 3.46
C LEU A 67 10.97 -3.89 4.12
N GLY A 68 12.25 -3.84 4.45
CA GLY A 68 12.87 -2.68 5.09
C GLY A 68 12.90 -1.41 4.23
N THR A 69 12.87 -1.56 2.91
CA THR A 69 12.88 -0.44 1.94
C THR A 69 11.50 -0.17 1.32
N SER A 70 10.49 -1.00 1.63
CA SER A 70 9.12 -0.86 1.11
C SER A 70 8.35 0.36 1.60
N GLY A 71 8.82 1.02 2.67
CA GLY A 71 8.05 2.05 3.38
C GLY A 71 6.93 1.50 4.27
N ALA A 72 6.75 0.16 4.33
CA ALA A 72 5.73 -0.46 5.16
C ALA A 72 6.04 -0.43 6.66
N LEU A 73 7.30 -0.24 7.05
CA LEU A 73 7.76 -0.31 8.43
C LEU A 73 8.13 1.06 8.96
N ILE A 74 7.44 1.50 10.01
CA ILE A 74 7.75 2.73 10.75
C ILE A 74 8.27 2.39 12.13
N ARG A 75 9.43 2.94 12.49
CA ARG A 75 9.97 2.82 13.85
C ARG A 75 9.15 3.69 14.79
N HIS A 76 8.69 3.11 15.89
CA HIS A 76 8.00 3.82 16.96
C HIS A 76 8.77 3.66 18.28
N GLY A 77 9.12 4.81 18.88
CA GLY A 77 9.78 4.92 20.19
C GLY A 77 11.30 5.16 20.15
N ASN A 78 11.82 5.76 21.22
CA ASN A 78 13.23 6.17 21.36
C ASN A 78 14.24 5.02 21.49
N LYS A 79 13.79 3.76 21.63
CA LYS A 79 14.66 2.59 21.84
C LYS A 79 14.39 1.41 20.89
N GLY A 80 13.76 1.64 19.74
CA GLY A 80 13.74 0.67 18.64
C GLY A 80 12.98 -0.65 18.90
N THR A 81 12.09 -0.71 19.89
CA THR A 81 11.36 -1.94 20.27
C THR A 81 9.96 -2.06 19.67
N GLY A 82 9.42 -1.00 19.05
CA GLY A 82 8.10 -1.02 18.42
C GLY A 82 8.18 -0.73 16.92
N TRP A 83 7.70 -1.66 16.09
CA TRP A 83 7.38 -1.38 14.70
C TRP A 83 5.89 -1.11 14.57
N LEU A 84 5.56 -0.05 13.83
CA LEU A 84 4.24 0.17 13.28
C LEU A 84 4.27 -0.21 11.80
N ILE A 85 3.16 -0.74 11.31
CA ILE A 85 3.05 -1.21 9.93
C ILE A 85 2.02 -0.40 9.18
N ASP A 86 2.41 0.09 8.01
CA ASP A 86 1.48 0.57 6.99
C ASP A 86 0.95 -0.67 6.23
N PRO A 87 -0.33 -1.04 6.43
CA PRO A 87 -0.88 -2.24 5.80
C PRO A 87 -0.92 -2.13 4.28
N ASP A 88 -1.20 -0.96 3.70
CA ASP A 88 -1.29 -0.81 2.25
C ASP A 88 0.07 -1.03 1.60
N ARG A 89 1.12 -0.40 2.14
CA ARG A 89 2.50 -0.60 1.69
C ARG A 89 2.99 -2.03 1.94
N PHE A 90 2.59 -2.62 3.06
CA PHE A 90 2.92 -4.02 3.37
C PHE A 90 2.34 -4.96 2.31
N PHE A 91 1.06 -4.83 1.98
CA PHE A 91 0.42 -5.69 0.98
C PHE A 91 0.89 -5.40 -0.45
N GLU A 92 1.23 -4.14 -0.78
CA GLU A 92 1.89 -3.79 -2.04
C GLU A 92 3.24 -4.50 -2.20
N TRP A 93 4.08 -4.47 -1.16
CA TRP A 93 5.33 -5.21 -1.10
C TRP A 93 5.10 -6.72 -1.22
N ALA A 94 4.18 -7.29 -0.43
CA ALA A 94 3.93 -8.73 -0.43
C ALA A 94 3.51 -9.26 -1.81
N ARG A 95 2.65 -8.53 -2.53
CA ARG A 95 2.27 -8.85 -3.92
C ARG A 95 3.46 -8.81 -4.86
N SER A 96 4.30 -7.78 -4.73
CA SER A 96 5.46 -7.58 -5.60
C SER A 96 6.58 -8.60 -5.34
N SER A 97 6.69 -9.11 -4.12
CA SER A 97 7.70 -10.10 -3.71
C SER A 97 7.30 -11.55 -4.02
N GLY A 98 6.14 -11.79 -4.65
CA GLY A 98 5.67 -13.14 -4.97
C GLY A 98 5.19 -13.93 -3.74
N HIS A 99 4.94 -13.26 -2.61
CA HIS A 99 4.28 -13.91 -1.49
C HIS A 99 2.82 -14.18 -1.87
N GLN A 100 2.43 -15.45 -1.82
CA GLN A 100 1.04 -15.86 -2.05
C GLN A 100 0.20 -15.35 -0.88
N LEU A 101 -0.52 -14.24 -1.12
CA LEU A 101 -1.56 -13.79 -0.21
C LEU A 101 -2.61 -14.91 -0.13
N PRO A 102 -3.05 -15.35 1.06
CA PRO A 102 -4.23 -16.19 1.14
C PRO A 102 -5.41 -15.43 0.54
N ASN A 103 -6.39 -16.16 -0.02
CA ASN A 103 -7.65 -15.55 -0.46
C ASN A 103 -8.16 -14.65 0.65
N ALA A 104 -8.19 -13.35 0.37
CA ALA A 104 -8.36 -12.31 1.36
C ALA A 104 -9.78 -12.36 1.92
N GLU A 105 -9.97 -13.08 3.01
CA GLU A 105 -11.10 -12.87 3.90
C GLU A 105 -10.61 -11.87 4.97
N GLU A 106 -10.74 -10.58 4.64
CA GLU A 106 -10.74 -9.53 5.66
C GLU A 106 -11.78 -9.92 6.71
N LYS A 107 -11.33 -10.07 7.96
CA LYS A 107 -12.22 -10.41 9.06
C LYS A 107 -13.07 -9.16 9.35
N GLN A 108 -14.30 -9.14 8.82
CA GLN A 108 -15.29 -8.08 9.05
C GLN A 108 -15.57 -7.91 10.54
#